data_AF-A0A2N1QA16-F1
#
_entry.id   AF-A0A2N1QA16-F1
#
_cell.length_a   1.000
_cell.length_b   1.000
_cell.length_c   1.000
_cell.angle_alpha   90.00
_cell.angle_beta   90.00
_cell.angle_gamma   90.00
#
_symmetry.space_group_name_H-M   'P 1'
#
loop_
_entity.id
_entity.type
_entity.pdbx_description
1 polymer ?
#
loop_
_entity_poly.entity_id
_entity_poly.type
_entity_poly.pdbx_seq_one_letter_code
_entity_poly.pdbx_strand_id
1 'polypeptide(L)'
;MENITKKKATWKLIGNIAFWVVLAFVFFYAVFALFTKQDENSSSFLGISTLSVQSDSMSPTFNSGDLIFVDTKFEFADLEVDDVITYKTIVEVNGEEYLIYNSHRITEIEVIDGTYWFTTDGDNPLAVEELVFQSDIFGVWNGRKLTGLGNFTDGFIDFVKSPIGFFLFIVLPCFAFLVYEVIKFVKVVSDYNVQKAVGDQTALKEEAIKIAKAQLEAEQLAKQEAKVEEPKKEEN
;
A
#
# COMPACT_ATOMS: atom_id res chain seq x y z
N MET A 1 15.60 -35.75 -3.65
CA MET A 1 14.22 -35.22 -3.84
C MET A 1 13.78 -34.25 -2.74
N GLU A 2 14.34 -34.30 -1.52
CA GLU A 2 13.99 -33.43 -0.39
C GLU A 2 14.27 -31.92 -0.60
N ASN A 3 15.34 -31.57 -1.33
CA ASN A 3 15.69 -30.17 -1.57
C ASN A 3 14.71 -29.44 -2.51
N ILE A 4 14.01 -30.17 -3.39
CA ILE A 4 13.08 -29.58 -4.36
C ILE A 4 11.74 -29.24 -3.70
N THR A 5 11.29 -30.06 -2.75
CA THR A 5 10.06 -29.80 -1.97
C THR A 5 10.25 -28.67 -0.96
N LYS A 6 11.40 -28.61 -0.27
CA LYS A 6 11.75 -27.45 0.61
C LYS A 6 11.84 -26.13 -0.17
N LYS A 7 12.48 -26.13 -1.35
CA LYS A 7 12.59 -24.94 -2.22
C LYS A 7 11.22 -24.45 -2.71
N LYS A 8 10.29 -25.36 -3.01
CA LYS A 8 8.91 -25.00 -3.39
C LYS A 8 8.10 -24.44 -2.21
N ALA A 9 8.32 -24.93 -0.99
CA ALA A 9 7.65 -24.44 0.21
C ALA A 9 8.14 -23.05 0.62
N THR A 10 9.44 -22.78 0.54
CA THR A 10 10.00 -21.44 0.80
C THR A 10 9.55 -20.43 -0.24
N TRP A 11 9.46 -20.79 -1.52
CA TRP A 11 8.93 -19.89 -2.56
C TRP A 11 7.45 -19.54 -2.36
N LYS A 12 6.63 -20.49 -1.90
CA LYS A 12 5.23 -20.22 -1.53
C LYS A 12 5.11 -19.29 -0.32
N LEU A 13 5.96 -19.48 0.69
CA LEU A 13 5.98 -18.63 1.87
C LEU A 13 6.43 -17.20 1.54
N ILE A 14 7.49 -17.05 0.73
CA ILE A 14 7.98 -15.76 0.24
C ILE A 14 6.90 -15.04 -0.58
N GLY A 15 6.22 -15.75 -1.49
CA GLY A 15 5.12 -15.18 -2.27
C GLY A 15 3.95 -14.73 -1.40
N ASN A 16 3.61 -15.50 -0.36
CA ASN A 16 2.54 -15.14 0.58
C ASN A 16 2.93 -13.94 1.46
N ILE A 17 4.17 -13.86 1.93
CA ILE A 17 4.67 -12.71 2.69
C ILE A 17 4.69 -11.46 1.81
N ALA A 18 5.22 -11.55 0.60
CA ALA A 18 5.22 -10.44 -0.36
C ALA A 18 3.80 -9.96 -0.66
N PHE A 19 2.83 -10.87 -0.77
CA PHE A 19 1.42 -10.55 -0.93
C PHE A 19 0.87 -9.75 0.27
N TRP A 20 1.09 -10.22 1.50
CA TRP A 20 0.63 -9.49 2.69
C TRP A 20 1.31 -8.13 2.83
N VAL A 21 2.56 -7.99 2.39
CA VAL A 21 3.28 -6.71 2.37
C VAL A 21 2.68 -5.75 1.34
N VAL A 22 2.44 -6.20 0.10
CA VAL A 22 1.81 -5.37 -0.94
C VAL A 22 0.38 -5.00 -0.56
N LEU A 23 -0.40 -5.95 -0.03
CA LEU A 23 -1.76 -5.70 0.43
C LEU A 23 -1.78 -4.72 1.60
N ALA A 24 -0.87 -4.87 2.57
CA ALA A 24 -0.70 -3.91 3.65
C ALA A 24 -0.34 -2.53 3.08
N PHE A 25 0.59 -2.45 2.12
CA PHE A 25 0.98 -1.19 1.51
C PHE A 25 -0.18 -0.50 0.78
N VAL A 26 -0.97 -1.24 0.00
CA VAL A 26 -2.17 -0.73 -0.67
C VAL A 26 -3.24 -0.31 0.34
N PHE A 27 -3.43 -1.10 1.40
CA PHE A 27 -4.36 -0.77 2.48
C PHE A 27 -3.91 0.50 3.22
N PHE A 28 -2.64 0.62 3.59
CA PHE A 28 -2.08 1.81 4.20
C PHE A 28 -2.17 3.02 3.26
N TYR A 29 -1.89 2.86 1.97
CA TYR A 29 -2.07 3.92 0.98
C TYR A 29 -3.54 4.36 0.88
N ALA A 30 -4.49 3.42 0.84
CA ALA A 30 -5.92 3.73 0.79
C ALA A 30 -6.39 4.41 2.08
N VAL A 31 -5.95 3.93 3.24
CA VAL A 31 -6.20 4.54 4.54
C VAL A 31 -5.58 5.94 4.61
N PHE A 32 -4.34 6.11 4.18
CA PHE A 32 -3.66 7.41 4.10
C PHE A 32 -4.37 8.36 3.14
N ALA A 33 -4.84 7.87 1.99
CA ALA A 33 -5.63 8.60 1.00
C ALA A 33 -7.01 9.06 1.55
N LEU A 34 -7.61 8.27 2.45
CA LEU A 34 -8.84 8.64 3.16
C LEU A 34 -8.58 9.69 4.25
N PHE A 35 -7.43 9.61 4.93
CA PHE A 35 -7.00 10.63 5.89
C PHE A 35 -6.49 11.92 5.23
N THR A 36 -6.14 11.89 3.94
CA THR A 36 -5.71 13.09 3.17
C THR A 36 -6.86 13.81 2.49
N LYS A 37 -8.12 13.36 2.66
CA LYS A 37 -9.28 14.14 2.25
C LYS A 37 -9.87 14.87 3.45
N GLN A 38 -9.91 16.19 3.29
CA GLN A 38 -10.67 17.14 4.10
C GLN A 38 -9.93 17.61 5.35
N ASP A 39 -8.94 18.48 5.14
CA ASP A 39 -8.90 19.80 5.74
C ASP A 39 -7.89 20.65 4.95
N GLU A 40 -8.20 21.92 4.73
CA GLU A 40 -7.39 22.90 3.99
C GLU A 40 -6.04 23.24 4.67
N ASN A 41 -5.61 22.43 5.64
CA ASN A 41 -4.29 22.47 6.22
C ASN A 41 -3.68 21.08 6.10
N SER A 42 -2.66 21.02 5.25
CA SER A 42 -1.72 19.91 5.09
C SER A 42 -1.55 19.16 6.41
N SER A 43 -1.88 17.87 6.40
CA SER A 43 -1.42 16.92 7.41
C SER A 43 0.11 16.79 7.30
N SER A 44 0.77 17.82 7.81
CA SER A 44 2.21 17.94 7.95
C SER A 44 2.62 16.87 8.95
N PHE A 45 3.35 15.85 8.48
CA PHE A 45 3.82 14.76 9.32
C PHE A 45 4.61 15.38 10.50
N LEU A 46 4.02 15.38 11.70
CA LEU A 46 4.60 16.01 12.90
C LEU A 46 4.83 17.54 12.85
N GLY A 47 4.23 18.25 11.90
CA GLY A 47 4.44 19.70 11.73
C GLY A 47 5.62 20.06 10.81
N ILE A 48 6.22 19.09 10.13
CA ILE A 48 7.25 19.29 9.10
C ILE A 48 6.70 18.85 7.74
N SER A 49 6.79 19.72 6.75
CA SER A 49 6.45 19.47 5.35
C SER A 49 7.73 19.35 4.52
N THR A 50 7.68 18.54 3.46
CA THR A 50 8.78 18.41 2.50
C THR A 50 8.38 19.06 1.18
N LEU A 51 9.22 19.94 0.66
CA LEU A 51 8.99 20.61 -0.62
C LEU A 51 10.16 20.34 -1.57
N SER A 52 9.85 20.04 -2.82
CA SER A 52 10.83 19.87 -3.90
C SER A 52 11.07 21.23 -4.57
N VAL A 53 12.33 21.66 -4.58
CA VAL A 53 12.73 22.97 -5.13
C VAL A 53 12.67 22.92 -6.64
N GLN A 54 11.93 23.85 -7.26
CA GLN A 54 11.77 23.90 -8.72
C GLN A 54 12.67 24.94 -9.40
N SER A 55 13.08 25.99 -8.67
CA SER A 55 13.87 27.12 -9.19
C SER A 55 15.19 27.32 -8.45
N ASP A 56 16.10 28.07 -9.06
CA ASP A 56 17.41 28.40 -8.48
C ASP A 56 17.43 29.78 -7.78
N SER A 57 16.27 30.34 -7.37
CA SER A 57 16.20 31.67 -6.73
C SER A 57 16.94 31.75 -5.40
N MET A 58 17.19 30.61 -4.76
CA MET A 58 17.90 30.50 -3.48
C MET A 58 19.32 29.94 -3.63
N SER A 59 19.88 29.93 -4.84
CA SER A 59 21.27 29.53 -5.05
C SER A 59 22.23 30.58 -4.46
N PRO A 60 23.23 30.19 -3.63
CA PRO A 60 23.77 28.84 -3.44
C PRO A 60 23.21 28.03 -2.26
N THR A 61 22.28 28.59 -1.49
CA THR A 61 21.72 27.96 -0.27
C THR A 61 21.00 26.65 -0.58
N PHE A 62 20.17 26.59 -1.60
CA PHE A 62 19.65 25.36 -2.21
C PHE A 62 19.32 25.59 -3.68
N ASN A 63 19.34 24.52 -4.47
CA ASN A 63 19.16 24.58 -5.92
C ASN A 63 17.95 23.76 -6.37
N SER A 64 17.52 23.98 -7.61
CA SER A 64 16.50 23.18 -8.27
C SER A 64 16.81 21.68 -8.19
N GLY A 65 15.82 20.90 -7.77
CA GLY A 65 15.91 19.46 -7.53
C GLY A 65 16.32 19.03 -6.12
N ASP A 66 16.66 19.98 -5.24
CA ASP A 66 16.84 19.71 -3.81
C ASP A 66 15.48 19.49 -3.13
N LEU A 67 15.45 18.64 -2.10
CA LEU A 67 14.30 18.49 -1.22
C LEU A 67 14.55 19.27 0.08
N ILE A 68 13.72 20.26 0.39
CA ILE A 68 13.80 21.07 1.60
C ILE A 68 12.74 20.66 2.62
N PHE A 69 13.05 20.87 3.90
CA PHE A 69 12.15 20.60 5.01
C PHE A 69 11.68 21.91 5.64
N VAL A 70 10.38 22.07 5.71
CA VAL A 70 9.72 23.31 6.12
C VAL A 70 8.84 23.03 7.32
N ASP A 71 9.09 23.72 8.42
CA ASP A 71 8.32 23.64 9.64
C ASP A 71 7.04 24.48 9.47
N THR A 72 5.90 23.80 9.54
CA THR A 72 4.55 24.38 9.39
C THR A 72 3.97 24.84 10.73
N LYS A 73 4.70 24.64 11.83
CA LYS A 73 4.34 25.09 13.18
C LYS A 73 5.40 26.07 13.66
N PHE A 74 5.07 27.34 13.64
CA PHE A 74 5.93 28.45 14.04
C PHE A 74 5.06 29.61 14.53
N GLU A 75 5.65 30.54 15.26
CA GLU A 75 5.02 31.81 15.62
C GLU A 75 5.66 32.94 14.81
N PHE A 76 4.87 33.86 14.26
CA PHE A 76 5.40 34.98 13.47
C PHE A 76 6.34 35.88 14.27
N ALA A 77 6.16 35.93 15.59
CA ALA A 77 7.00 36.71 16.49
C ALA A 77 8.40 36.12 16.69
N ASP A 78 8.59 34.84 16.37
CA ASP A 78 9.89 34.16 16.46
C ASP A 78 10.72 34.29 15.18
N LEU A 79 10.14 34.85 14.11
CA LEU A 79 10.83 35.04 12.83
C LEU A 79 11.81 36.20 12.92
N GLU A 80 13.03 35.96 12.43
CA GLU A 80 14.09 36.94 12.39
C GLU A 80 14.52 37.26 10.95
N VAL A 81 15.19 38.40 10.79
CA VAL A 81 15.91 38.69 9.54
C VAL A 81 16.94 37.58 9.33
N ASP A 82 17.12 37.19 8.07
CA ASP A 82 17.87 36.01 7.60
C ASP A 82 17.14 34.66 7.70
N ASP A 83 15.94 34.55 8.29
CA ASP A 83 15.16 33.30 8.18
C ASP A 83 14.64 33.10 6.76
N VAL A 84 14.52 31.85 6.33
CA VAL A 84 13.95 31.51 5.02
C VAL A 84 12.53 31.02 5.21
N ILE A 85 11.58 31.71 4.61
CA ILE A 85 10.16 31.37 4.68
C ILE A 85 9.66 30.89 3.34
N THR A 86 8.75 29.93 3.37
CA THR A 86 7.95 29.50 2.23
C THR A 86 6.58 30.14 2.32
N TYR A 87 6.13 30.79 1.26
CA TYR A 87 4.83 31.45 1.17
C TYR A 87 4.13 31.12 -0.14
N LYS A 88 2.81 31.31 -0.14
CA LYS A 88 1.95 31.11 -1.31
C LYS A 88 1.98 32.40 -2.14
N THR A 89 2.29 32.27 -3.42
CA THR A 89 2.20 33.36 -4.39
C THR A 89 1.44 32.90 -5.62
N ILE A 90 0.79 33.82 -6.32
CA ILE A 90 0.04 33.52 -7.54
C ILE A 90 0.86 34.00 -8.72
N VAL A 91 1.17 33.08 -9.64
CA VAL A 91 1.88 33.40 -10.87
C VAL A 91 0.95 33.14 -12.05
N GLU A 92 0.84 34.14 -12.93
CA GLU A 92 0.11 34.00 -14.19
C GLU A 92 1.02 33.37 -15.24
N VAL A 93 0.65 32.19 -15.74
CA VAL A 93 1.34 31.52 -16.84
C VAL A 93 0.32 31.23 -17.93
N ASN A 94 0.55 31.81 -19.13
CA ASN A 94 -0.33 31.66 -20.29
C ASN A 94 -1.80 32.09 -20.04
N GLY A 95 -2.03 33.08 -19.17
CA GLY A 95 -3.35 33.61 -18.84
C GLY A 95 -4.13 32.77 -17.82
N GLU A 96 -3.50 31.77 -17.20
CA GLU A 96 -4.03 31.00 -16.08
C GLU A 96 -3.24 31.32 -14.81
N GLU A 97 -3.95 31.55 -13.71
CA GLU A 97 -3.37 31.79 -12.39
C GLU A 97 -3.05 30.47 -11.71
N TYR A 98 -1.78 30.29 -11.35
CA TYR A 98 -1.29 29.14 -10.61
C TYR A 98 -0.84 29.59 -9.23
N LEU A 99 -1.42 29.00 -8.19
CA LEU A 99 -0.92 29.12 -6.83
C LEU A 99 0.34 28.26 -6.72
N ILE A 100 1.47 28.91 -6.44
CA ILE A 100 2.77 28.26 -6.24
C ILE A 100 3.30 28.58 -4.84
N TYR A 101 4.23 27.75 -4.37
CA TYR A 101 4.98 28.01 -3.14
C TYR A 101 6.34 28.56 -3.52
N ASN A 102 6.63 29.78 -3.09
CA ASN A 102 7.95 30.41 -3.25
C ASN A 102 8.66 30.42 -1.89
N SER A 103 10.00 30.29 -1.88
CA SER A 103 10.80 30.30 -0.67
C SER A 103 11.93 31.31 -0.79
N HIS A 104 11.92 32.34 0.05
CA HIS A 104 12.90 33.43 0.05
C HIS A 104 13.36 33.75 1.47
N ARG A 105 14.49 34.45 1.59
CA ARG A 105 15.06 34.91 2.85
C ARG A 105 14.43 36.24 3.26
N ILE A 106 14.06 36.36 4.52
CA ILE A 106 13.57 37.61 5.10
C ILE A 106 14.72 38.62 5.15
N THR A 107 14.53 39.76 4.50
CA THR A 107 15.46 40.90 4.53
C THR A 107 15.01 41.99 5.48
N GLU A 108 13.69 42.15 5.66
CA GLU A 108 13.09 43.13 6.56
C GLU A 108 11.77 42.63 7.14
N ILE A 109 11.47 43.04 8.37
CA ILE A 109 10.23 42.73 9.08
C ILE A 109 9.60 44.03 9.55
N GLU A 110 8.38 44.31 9.09
CA GLU A 110 7.58 45.44 9.54
C GLU A 110 6.34 44.96 10.31
N VAL A 111 6.01 45.65 11.40
CA VAL A 111 4.79 45.39 12.17
C VAL A 111 3.90 46.62 12.14
N ILE A 112 2.79 46.51 11.42
CA ILE A 112 1.80 47.58 11.25
C ILE A 112 0.50 47.12 11.89
N ASP A 113 0.01 47.86 12.89
CA ASP A 113 -1.24 47.55 13.60
C ASP A 113 -1.30 46.10 14.15
N GLY A 114 -0.16 45.58 14.60
CA GLY A 114 -0.04 44.21 15.15
C GLY A 114 -0.01 43.10 14.09
N THR A 115 0.15 43.47 12.82
CA THR A 115 0.23 42.56 11.68
C THR A 115 1.63 42.57 11.09
N TYR A 116 2.20 41.39 10.88
CA TYR A 116 3.56 41.24 10.34
C TYR A 116 3.55 41.28 8.81
N TRP A 117 4.49 42.05 8.27
CA TRP A 117 4.84 42.14 6.86
C TRP A 117 6.32 41.78 6.71
N PHE A 118 6.63 40.95 5.73
CA PHE A 118 7.97 40.42 5.52
C PHE A 118 8.43 40.80 4.14
N THR A 119 9.48 41.58 4.04
CA THR A 119 10.20 41.76 2.78
C THR A 119 11.12 40.57 2.62
N THR A 120 11.03 39.90 1.48
CA THR A 120 11.79 38.67 1.22
C THR A 120 12.54 38.77 -0.10
N ASP A 121 13.75 38.22 -0.15
CA ASP A 121 14.54 38.15 -1.38
C ASP A 121 15.20 36.77 -1.52
N GLY A 122 15.45 36.35 -2.75
CA GLY A 122 16.18 35.12 -3.01
C GLY A 122 17.69 35.31 -2.81
N ASP A 123 18.39 34.26 -2.38
CA ASP A 123 19.86 34.29 -2.26
C ASP A 123 20.58 34.40 -3.62
N ASN A 124 19.86 34.16 -4.72
CA ASN A 124 20.36 34.35 -6.07
C ASN A 124 20.22 35.83 -6.48
N PRO A 125 21.28 36.47 -6.99
CA PRO A 125 21.23 37.87 -7.44
C PRO A 125 20.20 38.19 -8.55
N LEU A 126 19.62 37.18 -9.20
CA LEU A 126 18.56 37.33 -10.20
C LEU A 126 17.15 37.21 -9.60
N ALA A 127 17.04 36.90 -8.31
CA ALA A 127 15.78 36.92 -7.60
C ALA A 127 15.24 38.35 -7.50
N VAL A 128 13.94 38.44 -7.27
CA VAL A 128 13.23 39.69 -7.13
C VAL A 128 12.66 39.74 -5.73
N GLU A 129 12.87 40.87 -5.07
CA GLU A 129 12.32 41.17 -3.77
C GLU A 129 10.78 41.15 -3.81
N GLU A 130 10.18 40.45 -2.86
CA GLU A 130 8.73 40.30 -2.73
C GLU A 130 8.28 40.63 -1.31
N LEU A 131 7.23 41.44 -1.20
CA LEU A 131 6.56 41.74 0.06
C LEU A 131 5.51 40.67 0.33
N VAL A 132 5.64 40.00 1.48
CA VAL A 132 4.82 38.85 1.88
C VAL A 132 4.02 39.20 3.12
N PHE A 133 2.72 38.91 3.06
CA PHE A 133 1.81 39.10 4.18
C PHE A 133 1.80 37.86 5.08
N GLN A 134 1.70 38.04 6.40
CA GLN A 134 1.76 36.93 7.36
C GLN A 134 0.80 35.77 7.08
N SER A 135 -0.38 36.00 6.47
CA SER A 135 -1.34 34.93 6.18
C SER A 135 -0.95 34.04 5.01
N ASP A 136 -0.02 34.49 4.16
CA ASP A 136 0.42 33.76 2.98
C ASP A 136 1.61 32.85 3.27
N ILE A 137 2.23 32.99 4.45
CA ILE A 137 3.32 32.16 4.91
C ILE A 137 2.80 30.73 5.18
N PHE A 138 3.39 29.78 4.49
CA PHE A 138 3.12 28.36 4.62
C PHE A 138 4.01 27.71 5.70
N GLY A 139 5.27 28.13 5.82
CA GLY A 139 6.19 27.60 6.82
C GLY A 139 7.59 28.16 6.74
N VAL A 140 8.46 27.71 7.64
CA VAL A 140 9.84 28.20 7.79
C VAL A 140 10.82 27.07 7.47
N TRP A 141 11.84 27.34 6.68
CA TRP A 141 12.87 26.34 6.38
C TRP A 141 13.73 26.04 7.61
N ASN A 142 13.84 24.77 7.98
CA ASN A 142 14.57 24.35 9.19
C ASN A 142 16.08 24.14 8.97
N GLY A 143 16.63 24.65 7.87
CA GLY A 143 18.05 24.53 7.51
C GLY A 143 18.46 23.17 6.95
N ARG A 144 17.56 22.19 6.85
CA ARG A 144 17.86 20.87 6.27
C ARG A 144 17.47 20.80 4.80
N LYS A 145 18.36 20.22 4.01
CA LYS A 145 18.11 19.88 2.60
C LYS A 145 18.69 18.52 2.25
N LEU A 146 18.07 17.85 1.28
CA LEU A 146 18.60 16.64 0.66
C LEU A 146 18.83 16.91 -0.82
N THR A 147 20.11 17.00 -1.20
CA THR A 147 20.49 17.37 -2.56
C THR A 147 20.16 16.28 -3.56
N GLY A 148 19.50 16.66 -4.66
CA GLY A 148 19.13 15.77 -5.77
C GLY A 148 18.06 14.71 -5.46
N LEU A 149 17.53 14.67 -4.24
CA LEU A 149 16.47 13.72 -3.87
C LEU A 149 15.10 14.17 -4.38
N GLY A 150 14.84 15.47 -4.52
CA GLY A 150 13.58 16.00 -5.07
C GLY A 150 13.33 15.48 -6.47
N ASN A 151 14.33 15.59 -7.36
CA ASN A 151 14.25 15.08 -8.73
C ASN A 151 14.03 13.55 -8.79
N PHE A 152 14.65 12.79 -7.88
CA PHE A 152 14.48 11.35 -7.83
C PHE A 152 13.09 10.94 -7.32
N THR A 153 12.62 11.58 -6.24
CA THR A 153 11.31 11.28 -5.67
C THR A 153 10.19 11.69 -6.62
N ASP A 154 10.29 12.88 -7.21
CA ASP A 154 9.29 13.39 -8.16
C ASP A 154 9.29 12.56 -9.43
N GLY A 155 10.47 12.28 -10.01
CA GLY A 155 10.58 11.45 -11.20
C GLY A 155 10.09 10.01 -11.00
N PHE A 156 10.35 9.41 -9.84
CA PHE A 156 9.84 8.07 -9.52
C PHE A 156 8.33 8.08 -9.32
N ILE A 157 7.80 9.04 -8.57
CA ILE A 157 6.36 9.17 -8.33
C ILE A 157 5.62 9.43 -9.64
N ASP A 158 6.14 10.32 -10.49
CA ASP A 158 5.56 10.62 -11.79
C ASP A 158 5.64 9.43 -12.74
N PHE A 159 6.74 8.66 -12.69
CA PHE A 159 6.83 7.40 -13.42
C PHE A 159 5.80 6.38 -12.94
N VAL A 160 5.60 6.20 -11.63
CA VAL A 160 4.56 5.32 -11.07
C VAL A 160 3.15 5.80 -11.47
N LYS A 161 2.91 7.11 -11.53
CA LYS A 161 1.64 7.70 -11.99
C LYS A 161 1.45 7.58 -13.52
N SER A 162 2.53 7.45 -14.29
CA SER A 162 2.44 7.31 -15.74
C SER A 162 1.68 6.03 -16.13
N PRO A 163 1.02 5.99 -17.30
CA PRO A 163 0.27 4.81 -17.73
C PRO A 163 1.11 3.53 -17.76
N ILE A 164 2.39 3.63 -18.13
CA ILE A 164 3.30 2.50 -18.20
C ILE A 164 3.72 2.02 -16.80
N GLY A 165 4.04 2.95 -15.89
CA GLY A 165 4.44 2.62 -14.53
C GLY A 165 3.27 2.11 -13.70
N PHE A 166 2.10 2.73 -13.83
CA PHE A 166 0.85 2.25 -13.22
C PHE A 166 0.55 0.82 -13.66
N PHE A 167 0.65 0.53 -14.96
CA PHE A 167 0.42 -0.83 -15.46
C PHE A 167 1.43 -1.82 -14.87
N LEU A 168 2.72 -1.49 -14.87
CA LEU A 168 3.78 -2.42 -14.50
C LEU A 168 3.86 -2.67 -12.99
N PHE A 169 3.66 -1.62 -12.17
CA PHE A 169 3.80 -1.69 -10.72
C PHE A 169 2.50 -1.94 -9.96
N ILE A 170 1.34 -1.65 -10.55
CA ILE A 170 0.03 -1.83 -9.89
C ILE A 170 -0.78 -2.90 -10.62
N VAL A 171 -1.07 -2.71 -11.92
CA VAL A 171 -2.00 -3.60 -12.65
C VAL A 171 -1.42 -5.00 -12.84
N LEU A 172 -0.19 -5.12 -13.30
CA LEU A 172 0.48 -6.39 -13.59
C LEU A 172 0.59 -7.29 -12.35
N PRO A 173 1.11 -6.82 -11.18
CA PRO A 173 1.14 -7.65 -9.99
C PRO A 173 -0.26 -7.99 -9.47
N CYS A 174 -1.23 -7.07 -9.58
CA CYS A 174 -2.63 -7.36 -9.23
C CYS A 174 -3.24 -8.44 -10.14
N PHE A 175 -2.96 -8.39 -11.44
CA PHE A 175 -3.47 -9.36 -12.41
C PHE A 175 -2.81 -10.73 -12.25
N ALA A 176 -1.48 -10.77 -12.09
CA ALA A 176 -0.76 -12.01 -11.81
C ALA A 176 -1.26 -12.67 -10.52
N PHE A 177 -1.60 -11.87 -9.51
CA PHE A 177 -2.21 -12.35 -8.28
C PHE A 177 -3.62 -12.92 -8.51
N LEU A 178 -4.47 -12.22 -9.27
CA LEU A 178 -5.81 -12.70 -9.61
C LEU A 178 -5.74 -14.08 -10.30
N VAL A 179 -4.84 -14.23 -11.28
CA VAL A 179 -4.63 -15.52 -11.96
C VAL A 179 -4.16 -16.60 -10.97
N TYR A 180 -3.25 -16.27 -10.06
CA TYR A 180 -2.78 -17.21 -9.03
C TYR A 180 -3.90 -17.67 -8.10
N GLU A 181 -4.73 -16.76 -7.59
CA GLU A 181 -5.86 -17.09 -6.73
C GLU A 181 -6.93 -17.89 -7.47
N VAL A 182 -7.21 -17.59 -8.74
CA VAL A 182 -8.12 -18.41 -9.56
C VAL A 182 -7.59 -19.85 -9.69
N ILE A 183 -6.31 -20.03 -10.00
CA ILE A 183 -5.71 -21.37 -10.12
C ILE A 183 -5.78 -22.13 -8.79
N LYS A 184 -5.48 -21.45 -7.67
CA LYS A 184 -5.53 -22.02 -6.33
C LYS A 184 -6.96 -22.37 -5.94
N PHE A 185 -7.91 -21.49 -6.18
CA PHE A 185 -9.33 -21.71 -5.92
C PHE A 185 -9.85 -22.93 -6.69
N VAL A 186 -9.58 -23.01 -7.99
CA VAL A 186 -9.99 -24.16 -8.82
C VAL A 186 -9.39 -25.47 -8.28
N LYS A 187 -8.11 -25.46 -7.88
CA LYS A 187 -7.48 -26.64 -7.26
C LYS A 187 -8.16 -27.04 -5.95
N VAL A 188 -8.41 -26.07 -5.07
CA VAL A 188 -9.08 -26.32 -3.78
C VAL A 188 -10.49 -26.86 -3.97
N VAL A 189 -11.26 -26.31 -4.92
CA VAL A 189 -12.61 -26.79 -5.25
C VAL A 189 -12.56 -28.20 -5.84
N SER A 190 -11.61 -28.47 -6.74
CA SER A 190 -11.40 -29.81 -7.30
C SER A 190 -11.06 -30.81 -6.21
N ASP A 191 -10.10 -30.50 -5.34
CA ASP A 191 -9.68 -31.37 -4.24
C ASP A 191 -10.83 -31.62 -3.24
N TYR A 192 -11.65 -30.59 -2.96
CA TYR A 192 -12.85 -30.71 -2.15
C TYR A 192 -13.88 -31.66 -2.78
N ASN A 193 -14.17 -31.51 -4.08
CA ASN A 193 -15.11 -32.37 -4.80
C ASN A 193 -14.64 -33.83 -4.88
N VAL A 194 -13.33 -34.04 -5.09
CA VAL A 194 -12.73 -35.39 -5.11
C VAL A 194 -12.82 -36.04 -3.72
N GLN A 195 -12.48 -35.30 -2.65
CA GLN A 195 -12.57 -35.83 -1.29
C GLN A 195 -14.01 -36.21 -0.91
N LYS A 196 -14.99 -35.40 -1.30
CA LYS A 196 -16.41 -35.71 -1.09
C LYS A 196 -16.82 -36.98 -1.84
N ALA A 197 -16.45 -37.11 -3.11
CA ALA A 197 -16.78 -38.30 -3.92
C ALA A 197 -16.12 -39.59 -3.38
N VAL A 198 -14.88 -39.49 -2.88
CA VAL A 198 -14.21 -40.63 -2.24
C VAL A 198 -14.91 -41.01 -0.94
N GLY A 199 -15.27 -40.03 -0.10
CA GLY A 199 -16.02 -40.25 1.15
C GLY A 199 -17.36 -40.95 0.94
N ASP A 200 -18.14 -40.49 -0.05
CA ASP A 200 -19.42 -41.11 -0.40
C ASP A 200 -19.25 -42.55 -0.91
N GLN A 201 -18.22 -42.82 -1.72
CA GLN A 201 -17.92 -44.18 -2.19
C GLN A 201 -17.46 -45.10 -1.06
N THR A 202 -16.68 -44.61 -0.10
CA THR A 202 -16.26 -45.40 1.05
C THR A 202 -17.43 -45.78 1.94
N ALA A 203 -18.36 -44.84 2.19
CA ALA A 203 -19.55 -45.11 2.99
C ALA A 203 -20.45 -46.18 2.34
N LEU A 204 -20.70 -46.08 1.02
CA LEU A 204 -21.49 -47.07 0.27
C LEU A 204 -20.86 -48.46 0.27
N LYS A 205 -19.53 -48.54 0.14
CA LYS A 205 -18.80 -49.82 0.19
C LYS A 205 -18.87 -50.46 1.57
N GLU A 206 -18.75 -49.68 2.65
CA GLU A 206 -18.88 -50.18 4.02
C GLU A 206 -20.28 -50.72 4.32
N GLU A 207 -21.34 -50.04 3.87
CA GLU A 207 -22.71 -50.53 4.00
C GLU A 207 -22.95 -51.83 3.22
N ALA A 208 -22.48 -51.90 1.97
CA ALA A 208 -22.60 -53.11 1.15
C ALA A 208 -21.88 -54.31 1.78
N ILE A 209 -20.69 -54.09 2.36
CA ILE A 209 -19.93 -55.15 3.06
C ILE A 209 -20.68 -55.62 4.32
N LYS A 210 -21.30 -54.71 5.09
CA LYS A 210 -22.11 -55.09 6.27
C LYS A 210 -23.32 -55.92 5.89
N ILE A 211 -24.03 -55.52 4.83
CA ILE A 211 -25.21 -56.25 4.34
C ILE A 211 -24.81 -57.64 3.81
N ALA A 212 -23.75 -57.71 3.01
CA ALA A 212 -23.24 -58.99 2.49
C ALA A 212 -22.81 -59.94 3.61
N LYS A 213 -22.17 -59.40 4.67
CA LYS A 213 -21.77 -60.20 5.83
C LYS A 213 -22.98 -60.71 6.62
N ALA A 214 -23.98 -59.86 6.86
CA ALA A 214 -25.22 -60.25 7.53
C ALA A 214 -25.99 -61.33 6.75
N GLN A 215 -26.03 -61.23 5.41
CA GLN A 215 -26.64 -62.24 4.55
C GLN A 215 -25.88 -63.57 4.59
N LEU A 216 -24.55 -63.53 4.54
CA LEU A 216 -23.70 -64.74 4.67
C LEU A 216 -23.88 -65.43 6.02
N GLU A 217 -23.93 -64.66 7.11
CA GLU A 217 -24.17 -65.19 8.46
C GLU A 217 -25.58 -65.81 8.57
N ALA A 218 -26.61 -65.16 8.01
CA ALA A 218 -27.97 -65.70 7.98
C ALA A 218 -28.07 -66.98 7.12
N GLU A 219 -27.42 -67.03 5.96
CA GLU A 219 -27.39 -68.22 5.10
C GLU A 219 -26.62 -69.37 5.75
N GLN A 220 -25.52 -69.08 6.47
CA GLN A 220 -24.78 -70.07 7.24
C GLN A 220 -25.62 -70.63 8.39
N LEU A 221 -26.37 -69.79 9.10
CA LEU A 221 -27.28 -70.23 10.15
C LEU A 221 -28.37 -71.15 9.59
N ALA A 222 -29.02 -70.74 8.49
CA ALA A 222 -30.04 -71.54 7.82
C ALA A 222 -29.50 -72.89 7.29
N LYS A 223 -28.27 -72.92 6.77
CA LYS A 223 -27.61 -74.18 6.36
C LYS A 223 -27.21 -75.07 7.54
N GLN A 224 -26.89 -74.48 8.69
CA GLN A 224 -26.64 -75.24 9.92
C GLN A 224 -27.94 -75.82 10.47
N GLU A 225 -29.03 -75.05 10.50
CA GLU A 225 -30.35 -75.51 10.91
C GLU A 225 -30.87 -76.64 10.00
N ALA A 226 -30.74 -76.49 8.67
CA ALA A 226 -31.13 -77.54 7.72
C ALA A 226 -30.33 -78.84 7.88
N LYS A 227 -29.05 -78.77 8.27
CA LYS A 227 -28.23 -79.96 8.57
C LYS A 227 -28.58 -80.64 9.89
N VAL A 228 -29.20 -79.92 10.83
CA VAL A 228 -29.63 -80.46 12.13
C VAL A 228 -31.01 -81.12 12.05
N GLU A 229 -31.85 -80.73 11.08
CA GLU A 229 -33.18 -81.33 10.87
C GLU A 229 -33.19 -82.62 10.02
N GLU A 230 -32.16 -82.88 9.19
CA GLU A 230 -32.12 -84.07 8.31
C GLU A 230 -31.94 -85.47 8.96
N PRO A 231 -31.54 -85.71 10.24
CA PRO A 231 -31.38 -87.07 10.76
C PRO A 231 -32.58 -87.62 11.57
N LYS A 232 -33.79 -87.02 11.51
CA LYS A 232 -34.96 -87.45 12.32
C LYS A 232 -36.16 -88.00 11.56
N LYS A 233 -36.02 -88.39 10.28
CA LYS A 233 -37.12 -88.99 9.49
C LYS A 233 -36.97 -90.49 9.17
N GLU A 234 -36.06 -91.18 9.84
CA GLU A 234 -36.00 -92.65 9.86
C GLU A 234 -36.10 -93.14 11.31
N GLU A 235 -37.32 -93.23 11.87
CA GLU A 235 -37.76 -94.29 12.79
C GLU A 235 -39.14 -93.96 13.38
N ASN A 236 -40.02 -94.97 13.28
CA ASN A 236 -41.41 -95.11 13.77
C ASN A 236 -42.54 -94.53 12.90
#